data_AF-A0A150WSR5-F1
#
_entry.id   AF-A0A150WSR5-F1
#
_cell.length_a   1.000
_cell.length_b   1.000
_cell.length_c   1.000
_cell.angle_alpha   90.00
_cell.angle_beta   90.00
_cell.angle_gamma   90.00
#
_symmetry.space_group_name_H-M   'P 1'
#
loop_
_entity.id
_entity.type
_entity.pdbx_description
1 polymer ?
#
loop_
_entity_poly.entity_id
_entity_poly.type
_entity_poly.pdbx_seq_one_letter_code
_entity_poly.pdbx_strand_id
1 'polypeptide(L)'
;MRLWITILLLFNLFSAASLAAEKRNQLEELLIWKMSDELNLSSIEEKKFAEILKNLNEEKASLNQALQSSVEAMGKASTSKTKEAELAKYKRLTQNYGKLGEQEIDRLKPLLGVDRLVQYLNIKQDLTNKIKTLLSSENSGGKNAKPLPSPKIIEEK
;
A
#
# COMPACT_ATOMS: atom_id res chain seq x y z
N MET A 1 -24.12 -3.85 -0.57
CA MET A 1 -23.53 -2.53 -0.24
C MET A 1 -22.43 -2.55 0.84
N ARG A 2 -21.83 -3.72 1.20
CA ARG A 2 -20.76 -3.81 2.21
C ARG A 2 -19.34 -3.99 1.65
N LEU A 3 -19.18 -4.07 0.32
CA LEU A 3 -17.90 -4.36 -0.34
C LEU A 3 -17.04 -3.12 -0.66
N TRP A 4 -17.62 -1.91 -0.63
CA TRP A 4 -16.91 -0.69 -1.03
C TRP A 4 -16.12 -0.04 0.12
N ILE A 5 -16.45 -0.36 1.37
CA ILE A 5 -15.80 0.21 2.56
C ILE A 5 -14.48 -0.52 2.87
N THR A 6 -14.33 -1.78 2.44
CA THR A 6 -13.08 -2.53 2.61
C THR A 6 -12.01 -2.17 1.58
N ILE A 7 -12.37 -1.60 0.42
CA ILE A 7 -11.40 -1.17 -0.60
C ILE A 7 -10.64 0.08 -0.12
N LEU A 8 -11.29 0.95 0.65
CA LEU A 8 -10.67 2.16 1.22
C LEU A 8 -9.76 1.87 2.44
N LEU A 9 -9.93 0.71 3.09
CA LEU A 9 -9.08 0.26 4.18
C LEU A 9 -7.80 -0.46 3.73
N LEU A 10 -7.73 -0.91 2.47
CA LEU A 10 -6.60 -1.71 1.97
C LEU A 10 -5.38 -0.89 1.51
N PHE A 11 -5.45 0.44 1.54
CA PHE A 11 -4.31 1.34 1.35
C PHE A 11 -3.57 1.68 2.66
N ASN A 12 -4.06 1.19 3.82
CA ASN A 12 -3.64 1.61 5.17
C ASN A 12 -2.62 0.68 5.88
N LEU A 13 -2.07 -0.32 5.20
CA LEU A 13 -1.15 -1.28 5.81
C LEU A 13 0.32 -0.92 5.55
N PHE A 14 0.80 0.26 5.96
CA PHE A 14 2.25 0.50 6.11
C PHE A 14 2.51 1.71 7.02
N SER A 15 2.21 1.57 8.31
CA SER A 15 2.73 2.46 9.35
C SER A 15 3.16 1.65 10.57
N ALA A 16 4.43 1.27 10.59
CA ALA A 16 5.20 0.98 11.80
C ALA A 16 6.54 1.75 11.69
N ALA A 17 7.04 2.30 12.79
CA ALA A 17 8.07 3.34 12.80
C ALA A 17 9.51 2.78 12.73
N SER A 18 10.39 3.56 12.10
CA SER A 18 11.85 3.43 11.86
C SER A 18 12.37 2.14 11.22
N LEU A 19 12.29 0.97 11.86
CA LEU A 19 12.72 -0.30 11.25
C LEU A 19 11.83 -0.65 10.05
N ALA A 20 10.54 -0.36 10.18
CA ALA A 20 9.61 -0.46 9.07
C ALA A 20 9.78 0.67 8.03
N ALA A 21 10.44 1.79 8.35
CA ALA A 21 10.74 2.83 7.36
C ALA A 21 11.86 2.40 6.41
N GLU A 22 12.94 1.79 6.93
CA GLU A 22 14.02 1.23 6.10
C GLU A 22 13.52 0.06 5.25
N LYS A 23 12.73 -0.85 5.85
CA LYS A 23 12.08 -1.94 5.11
C LYS A 23 11.08 -1.44 4.08
N ARG A 24 10.34 -0.36 4.37
CA ARG A 24 9.45 0.30 3.40
C ARG A 24 10.25 0.87 2.24
N ASN A 25 11.36 1.56 2.51
CA ASN A 25 12.21 2.10 1.45
C ASN A 25 12.79 0.98 0.56
N GLN A 26 13.26 -0.12 1.14
CA GLN A 26 13.72 -1.30 0.39
C GLN A 26 12.60 -1.91 -0.48
N LEU A 27 11.38 -1.99 0.05
CA LEU A 27 10.22 -2.49 -0.71
C LEU A 27 9.79 -1.52 -1.82
N GLU A 28 9.85 -0.22 -1.57
CA GLU A 28 9.58 0.81 -2.57
C GLU A 28 10.60 0.75 -3.70
N GLU A 29 11.88 0.63 -3.39
CA GLU A 29 12.95 0.46 -4.39
C GLU A 29 12.79 -0.83 -5.20
N LEU A 30 12.48 -1.95 -4.54
CA LEU A 30 12.22 -3.22 -5.20
C LEU A 30 10.99 -3.13 -6.12
N LEU A 31 9.93 -2.45 -5.68
CA LEU A 31 8.71 -2.26 -6.47
C LEU A 31 8.98 -1.35 -7.66
N ILE A 32 9.70 -0.24 -7.49
CA ILE A 32 10.11 0.63 -8.58
C ILE A 32 10.92 -0.18 -9.60
N TRP A 33 11.93 -0.92 -9.14
CA TRP A 33 12.76 -1.76 -10.01
C TRP A 33 11.94 -2.79 -10.78
N LYS A 34 11.07 -3.54 -10.09
CA LYS A 34 10.23 -4.55 -10.74
C LYS A 34 9.26 -3.94 -11.75
N MET A 35 8.68 -2.78 -11.43
CA MET A 35 7.75 -2.08 -12.33
C MET A 35 8.50 -1.51 -13.54
N SER A 36 9.72 -1.01 -13.37
CA SER A 36 10.57 -0.55 -14.47
C SER A 36 10.93 -1.69 -15.44
N ASP A 37 11.28 -2.86 -14.89
CA ASP A 37 11.60 -4.07 -15.65
C ASP A 37 10.39 -4.56 -16.47
N GLU A 38 9.23 -4.71 -15.84
CA GLU A 38 7.99 -5.13 -16.53
C GLU A 38 7.53 -4.15 -17.61
N LEU A 39 7.74 -2.84 -17.40
CA LEU A 39 7.38 -1.80 -18.35
C LEU A 39 8.45 -1.54 -19.42
N ASN A 40 9.60 -2.23 -19.35
CA ASN A 40 10.75 -2.07 -20.23
C ASN A 40 11.18 -0.60 -20.36
N LEU A 41 11.29 0.09 -19.22
CA LEU A 41 11.68 1.50 -19.19
C LEU A 41 13.15 1.68 -19.56
N SER A 42 13.45 2.72 -20.33
CA SER A 42 14.84 3.18 -20.51
C SER A 42 15.37 3.81 -19.22
N SER A 43 16.69 3.87 -19.04
CA SER A 43 17.30 4.45 -17.83
C SER A 43 16.86 5.90 -17.53
N ILE A 44 16.51 6.66 -18.57
CA ILE A 44 15.98 8.04 -18.42
C ILE A 44 14.53 8.00 -17.90
N GLU A 45 13.71 7.10 -18.43
CA GLU A 45 12.32 6.91 -17.99
C GLU A 45 12.27 6.34 -16.58
N GLU A 46 13.12 5.37 -16.25
CA GLU A 46 13.25 4.79 -14.91
C GLU A 46 13.54 5.84 -13.84
N LYS A 47 14.48 6.75 -14.11
CA LYS A 47 14.82 7.81 -13.14
C LYS A 47 13.63 8.71 -12.87
N LYS A 48 12.91 9.14 -13.92
CA LYS A 48 11.70 9.98 -13.79
C LYS A 48 10.56 9.24 -13.12
N PHE A 49 10.38 7.96 -13.47
CA PHE A 49 9.37 7.09 -12.88
C PHE A 49 9.60 6.91 -11.38
N ALA A 50 10.84 6.61 -10.98
CA ALA A 50 11.24 6.48 -9.59
C ALA A 50 11.01 7.80 -8.82
N GLU A 51 11.36 8.93 -9.40
CA GLU A 51 11.14 10.26 -8.80
C GLU A 51 9.65 10.54 -8.58
N ILE A 52 8.81 10.28 -9.59
CA ILE A 52 7.35 10.46 -9.47
C ILE A 52 6.79 9.60 -8.34
N LEU A 53 7.15 8.32 -8.28
CA LEU A 53 6.65 7.41 -7.26
C LEU A 53 7.16 7.75 -5.85
N LYS A 54 8.43 8.14 -5.70
CA LYS A 54 8.97 8.59 -4.41
C LYS A 54 8.24 9.82 -3.90
N ASN A 55 8.05 10.84 -4.74
CA ASN A 55 7.33 12.05 -4.37
C ASN A 55 5.88 11.74 -3.95
N LEU A 56 5.18 10.86 -4.70
CA LEU A 56 3.82 10.44 -4.34
C LEU A 56 3.78 9.67 -3.01
N ASN A 57 4.76 8.81 -2.74
CA ASN A 57 4.86 8.06 -1.49
C ASN A 57 5.16 8.98 -0.30
N GLU A 58 6.01 9.99 -0.48
CA GLU A 58 6.28 11.02 0.54
C GLU A 58 5.03 11.84 0.86
N GLU A 59 4.31 12.32 -0.17
CA GLU A 59 3.04 13.02 -0.02
C GLU A 59 2.01 12.15 0.71
N LYS A 60 1.91 10.86 0.33
CA LYS A 60 1.03 9.87 0.96
C LYS A 60 1.39 9.64 2.43
N ALA A 61 2.68 9.50 2.75
CA ALA A 61 3.16 9.30 4.11
C ALA A 61 2.85 10.52 5.00
N SER A 62 3.08 11.73 4.48
CA SER A 62 2.77 12.99 5.17
C SER A 62 1.26 13.14 5.44
N LEU A 63 0.42 12.86 4.45
CA LEU A 63 -1.03 12.90 4.62
C LEU A 63 -1.53 11.84 5.61
N ASN A 64 -0.96 10.62 5.59
CA ASN A 64 -1.28 9.59 6.56
C ASN A 64 -0.91 10.00 7.99
N GLN A 65 0.29 10.57 8.17
CA GLN A 65 0.71 11.09 9.47
C GLN A 65 -0.23 12.21 9.95
N ALA A 66 -0.59 13.14 9.07
CA ALA A 66 -1.51 14.23 9.38
C ALA A 66 -2.91 13.71 9.74
N LEU A 67 -3.41 12.68 9.04
CA LEU A 67 -4.68 12.01 9.36
C LEU A 67 -4.64 11.39 10.76
N GLN A 68 -3.59 10.64 11.07
CA GLN A 68 -3.39 10.04 12.38
C GLN A 68 -3.35 11.10 13.49
N SER A 69 -2.56 12.16 13.30
CA SER A 69 -2.48 13.27 14.26
C SER A 69 -3.82 14.00 14.43
N SER A 70 -4.63 14.15 13.38
CA SER A 70 -5.95 14.79 13.48
C SER A 70 -6.95 13.94 14.25
N VAL A 71 -6.91 12.60 14.11
CA VAL A 71 -7.71 11.67 14.93
C VAL A 71 -7.32 11.75 16.40
N GLU A 72 -6.02 11.76 16.69
CA GLU A 72 -5.53 11.92 18.07
C GLU A 72 -5.93 13.27 18.67
N ALA A 73 -5.86 14.36 17.89
CA ALA A 73 -6.28 15.69 18.31
C ALA A 73 -7.80 15.74 18.59
N MET A 74 -8.63 15.11 17.74
CA MET A 74 -10.06 14.95 18.00
C MET A 74 -10.34 14.20 19.31
N GLY A 75 -9.59 13.13 19.58
CA GLY A 75 -9.72 12.35 20.81
C GLY A 75 -9.36 13.13 22.07
N LYS A 76 -8.39 14.06 21.97
CA LYS A 76 -7.91 14.90 23.08
C LYS A 76 -8.67 16.23 23.23
N ALA A 77 -9.52 16.60 22.28
CA ALA A 77 -10.22 17.87 22.27
C ALA A 77 -11.32 17.95 23.34
N SER A 78 -11.27 19.00 24.18
CA SER A 78 -12.20 19.17 25.31
C SER A 78 -13.54 19.84 24.96
N THR A 79 -13.65 20.50 23.80
CA THR A 79 -14.86 21.26 23.41
C THR A 79 -15.46 20.78 22.10
N SER A 80 -16.77 20.93 21.90
CA SER A 80 -17.42 20.60 20.61
C SER A 80 -16.82 21.40 19.46
N LYS A 81 -16.55 22.69 19.68
CA LYS A 81 -15.97 23.58 18.67
C LYS A 81 -14.60 23.11 18.17
N THR A 82 -13.73 22.65 19.06
CA THR A 82 -12.41 22.12 18.67
C THR A 82 -12.51 20.76 17.99
N LYS A 83 -13.46 19.91 18.41
CA LYS A 83 -13.76 18.65 17.71
C LYS A 83 -14.28 18.88 16.29
N GLU A 84 -15.18 19.84 16.09
CA GLU A 84 -15.70 20.22 14.78
C GLU A 84 -14.61 20.74 13.85
N ALA A 85 -13.69 21.57 14.38
CA ALA A 85 -12.55 22.07 13.61
C ALA A 85 -11.61 20.95 13.15
N GLU A 86 -11.26 20.02 14.05
CA GLU A 86 -10.42 18.86 13.70
C GLU A 86 -11.16 17.88 12.76
N LEU A 87 -12.48 17.70 12.91
CA LEU A 87 -13.27 16.89 11.97
C LEU A 87 -13.28 17.49 10.57
N ALA A 88 -13.41 18.82 10.45
CA ALA A 88 -13.33 19.51 9.18
C ALA A 88 -11.94 19.38 8.54
N LYS A 89 -10.87 19.42 9.35
CA LYS A 89 -9.50 19.16 8.91
C LYS A 89 -9.32 17.73 8.44
N TYR A 90 -9.76 16.74 9.22
CA TYR A 90 -9.73 15.33 8.85
C TYR A 90 -10.43 15.08 7.51
N LYS A 91 -11.62 15.64 7.30
CA LYS A 91 -12.36 15.56 6.03
C LYS A 91 -11.52 16.07 4.84
N ARG A 92 -10.86 17.23 4.99
CA ARG A 92 -9.99 17.79 3.94
C ARG A 92 -8.78 16.89 3.67
N LEU A 93 -8.16 16.36 4.72
CA LEU A 93 -7.03 15.43 4.59
C LEU A 93 -7.43 14.15 3.85
N THR A 94 -8.59 13.56 4.16
CA THR A 94 -9.11 12.39 3.46
C THR A 94 -9.38 12.68 1.99
N GLN A 95 -9.94 13.85 1.67
CA GLN A 95 -10.15 14.27 0.28
C GLN A 95 -8.83 14.42 -0.48
N ASN A 96 -7.83 15.06 0.12
CA ASN A 96 -6.50 15.21 -0.48
C ASN A 96 -5.81 13.87 -0.67
N TYR A 97 -5.96 12.96 0.29
CA TYR A 97 -5.45 11.60 0.16
C TYR A 97 -6.07 10.85 -1.02
N GLY A 98 -7.39 10.97 -1.21
CA GLY A 98 -8.07 10.35 -2.34
C GLY A 98 -7.58 10.86 -3.70
N LYS A 99 -7.22 12.15 -3.80
CA LYS A 99 -6.70 12.76 -5.03
C LYS A 99 -5.33 12.25 -5.45
N LEU A 100 -4.53 11.66 -4.54
CA LEU A 100 -3.22 11.12 -4.89
C LEU A 100 -3.28 10.03 -5.96
N GLY A 101 -4.35 9.22 -5.97
CA GLY A 101 -4.53 8.19 -7.01
C GLY A 101 -4.77 8.78 -8.40
N GLU A 102 -5.52 9.89 -8.48
CA GLU A 102 -5.72 10.62 -9.73
C GLU A 102 -4.42 11.30 -10.18
N GLN A 103 -3.70 11.94 -9.24
CA GLN A 103 -2.42 12.58 -9.51
C GLN A 103 -1.35 11.60 -9.98
N GLU A 104 -1.34 10.37 -9.46
CA GLU A 104 -0.45 9.31 -9.92
C GLU A 104 -0.66 9.01 -11.41
N ILE A 105 -1.91 8.86 -11.84
CA ILE A 105 -2.28 8.62 -13.23
C ILE A 105 -1.85 9.82 -14.09
N ASP A 106 -2.15 11.04 -13.65
CA ASP A 106 -1.85 12.26 -14.40
C ASP A 106 -0.34 12.51 -14.55
N ARG A 107 0.45 12.22 -13.51
CA ARG A 107 1.92 12.38 -13.52
C ARG A 107 2.60 11.29 -14.35
N LEU A 108 2.09 10.07 -14.34
CA LEU A 108 2.68 8.93 -15.07
C LEU A 108 2.28 8.87 -16.54
N LYS A 109 1.08 9.31 -16.90
CA LYS A 109 0.58 9.31 -18.29
C LYS A 109 1.52 9.98 -19.30
N PRO A 110 2.09 11.17 -19.07
CA PRO A 110 3.01 11.79 -20.05
C PRO A 110 4.35 11.05 -20.18
N LEU A 111 4.74 10.27 -19.16
CA LEU A 111 5.99 9.49 -19.18
C LEU A 111 5.79 8.14 -19.88
N LEU A 112 4.70 7.44 -19.55
CA LEU A 112 4.47 6.05 -19.96
C LEU A 112 3.63 5.94 -21.24
N GLY A 113 2.82 6.95 -21.54
CA GLY A 113 1.75 6.82 -22.53
C GLY A 113 0.61 5.93 -22.03
N VAL A 114 -0.45 5.81 -22.83
CA VAL A 114 -1.70 5.12 -22.41
C VAL A 114 -1.47 3.62 -22.24
N ASP A 115 -0.80 2.96 -23.18
CA ASP A 115 -0.66 1.49 -23.16
C ASP A 115 0.18 1.00 -21.99
N ARG A 116 1.37 1.60 -21.76
CA ARG A 116 2.21 1.23 -20.61
C ARG A 116 1.59 1.65 -19.28
N LEU A 117 0.79 2.72 -19.24
CA LEU A 117 0.05 3.09 -18.04
C LEU A 117 -1.03 2.05 -17.69
N VAL A 118 -1.73 1.49 -18.67
CA VAL A 118 -2.67 0.39 -18.42
C VAL A 118 -1.94 -0.85 -17.92
N GLN A 119 -0.79 -1.19 -18.52
CA GLN A 119 0.06 -2.28 -18.04
C GLN A 119 0.51 -2.05 -16.60
N TYR A 120 0.99 -0.83 -16.29
CA TYR A 120 1.35 -0.40 -14.94
C TYR A 120 0.21 -0.66 -13.94
N LEU A 121 -1.03 -0.27 -14.28
CA LEU A 121 -2.18 -0.47 -13.40
C LEU A 121 -2.49 -1.96 -13.18
N ASN A 122 -2.39 -2.78 -14.22
CA ASN A 122 -2.59 -4.22 -14.12
C ASN A 122 -1.53 -4.89 -13.24
N ILE A 123 -0.25 -4.56 -13.43
CA ILE A 123 0.85 -5.09 -12.62
C ILE A 123 0.68 -4.66 -11.17
N LYS A 124 0.36 -3.39 -10.92
CA LYS A 124 0.12 -2.86 -9.57
C LYS A 124 -1.02 -3.60 -8.87
N GLN A 125 -2.11 -3.89 -9.58
CA GLN A 125 -3.24 -4.64 -9.05
C GLN A 125 -2.85 -6.08 -8.70
N ASP A 126 -2.13 -6.77 -9.60
CA ASP A 126 -1.66 -8.14 -9.36
C ASP A 126 -0.71 -8.22 -8.14
N LEU A 127 0.27 -7.31 -8.06
CA LEU A 127 1.16 -7.22 -6.90
C LEU A 127 0.40 -6.99 -5.59
N THR A 128 -0.60 -6.09 -5.61
CA THR A 128 -1.44 -5.82 -4.45
C THR A 128 -2.21 -7.08 -4.01
N ASN A 129 -2.78 -7.82 -4.97
CA ASN A 129 -3.50 -9.05 -4.69
C ASN A 129 -2.60 -10.16 -4.15
N LYS A 130 -1.37 -10.28 -4.69
CA LYS A 130 -0.35 -11.22 -4.20
C LYS A 130 0.06 -10.91 -2.77
N ILE A 131 0.37 -9.64 -2.47
CA ILE A 131 0.71 -9.18 -1.12
C ILE A 131 -0.45 -9.48 -0.16
N LYS A 132 -1.69 -9.15 -0.55
CA LYS A 132 -2.87 -9.44 0.26
C LYS A 132 -3.02 -10.93 0.56
N THR A 133 -2.77 -11.78 -0.43
CA THR A 133 -2.85 -13.24 -0.29
C THR A 133 -1.79 -13.74 0.69
N LEU A 134 -0.55 -13.28 0.55
CA LEU A 134 0.54 -13.62 1.48
C LEU A 134 0.21 -13.23 2.92
N LEU A 135 -0.19 -11.98 3.14
CA LEU A 135 -0.56 -11.47 4.47
C LEU A 135 -1.80 -12.16 5.06
N SER A 136 -2.72 -12.63 4.22
CA SER A 136 -3.90 -13.40 4.67
C SER A 136 -3.56 -14.87 4.97
N SER A 137 -2.57 -15.42 4.27
CA SER A 137 -2.15 -16.82 4.41
C SER A 137 -1.34 -17.08 5.69
N GLU A 138 -0.57 -16.11 6.18
CA GLU A 138 0.13 -16.23 7.48
C GLU A 138 -0.83 -16.26 8.68
N ASN A 139 -2.02 -15.65 8.56
CA ASN A 139 -3.09 -15.78 9.56
C ASN A 139 -3.92 -17.06 9.42
N SER A 140 -3.62 -17.90 8.42
CA SER A 140 -4.25 -19.21 8.20
C SER A 140 -3.38 -20.36 8.77
N GLY A 141 -2.65 -20.09 9.84
CA GLY A 141 -2.04 -21.14 10.67
C GLY A 141 -3.11 -21.97 11.38
N GLY A 142 -3.60 -23.01 10.71
CA GLY A 142 -4.33 -24.13 11.32
C GLY A 142 -5.77 -24.28 10.84
N LYS A 143 -6.02 -25.34 10.04
CA LYS A 143 -7.14 -26.29 10.19
C LYS A 143 -7.33 -27.30 9.04
N ASN A 144 -6.40 -27.47 8.09
CA ASN A 144 -6.51 -28.52 7.06
C ASN A 144 -5.18 -29.17 6.64
N ALA A 145 -4.21 -29.32 7.56
CA ALA A 145 -3.10 -30.25 7.32
C ALA A 145 -3.61 -31.66 7.65
N LYS A 146 -3.85 -32.51 6.63
CA LYS A 146 -3.97 -33.94 6.84
C LYS A 146 -2.70 -34.42 7.55
N PRO A 147 -2.77 -35.08 8.72
CA PRO A 147 -1.58 -35.58 9.38
C PRO A 147 -0.85 -36.53 8.43
N LEU A 148 0.44 -36.28 8.23
CA LEU A 148 1.31 -37.20 7.52
C LEU A 148 1.21 -38.57 8.21
N PRO A 149 1.01 -39.68 7.46
CA PRO A 149 0.91 -40.99 8.08
C PRO A 149 2.22 -41.30 8.81
N SER A 150 2.10 -41.71 10.06
CA SER A 150 3.24 -42.08 10.90
C SER A 150 4.08 -43.15 10.20
N PRO A 151 5.42 -43.01 10.18
CA PRO A 151 6.28 -43.97 9.50
C PRO A 151 6.12 -45.36 10.12
N LYS A 152 5.81 -46.35 9.28
CA LYS A 152 5.79 -47.75 9.68
C LYS A 152 7.21 -48.17 10.02
N ILE A 153 7.45 -48.52 11.28
CA ILE A 153 8.65 -49.21 11.72
C ILE A 153 8.66 -50.57 10.98
N ILE A 154 9.66 -50.80 10.16
CA ILE A 154 9.94 -52.11 9.58
C ILE A 154 10.64 -52.90 10.69
N GLU A 155 9.93 -53.84 11.31
CA GLU A 155 10.57 -54.85 12.15
C GLU A 155 11.34 -55.79 11.22
N GLU A 156 12.68 -55.74 11.26
CA GLU A 156 13.52 -56.80 10.71
C GLU A 156 13.37 -58.05 11.59
N LYS A 157 13.15 -59.19 10.92
CA LYS A 157 13.02 -60.52 11.51
C LYS A 157 14.34 -61.05 12.06
#